data_AF-A0A9W3B6F6-F1
#
_entry.id   AF-A0A9W3B6F6-F1
#
_cell.length_a   1.000
_cell.length_b   1.000
_cell.length_c   1.000
_cell.angle_alpha   90.00
_cell.angle_beta   90.00
_cell.angle_gamma   90.00
#
_symmetry.space_group_name_H-M   'P 1'
#
loop_
_entity.id
_entity.type
_entity.pdbx_description
1 polymer ?
#
loop_
_entity_poly.entity_id
_entity_poly.type
_entity_poly.pdbx_seq_one_letter_code
_entity_poly.pdbx_strand_id
1 'polypeptide(L)'
;MYSLLILTCGFLCVTGSPNLRTAILIEKRTEFGQNLFFRGGLDYSRKEGCDSATSLESNPCVIPIQHNISSIDAYKAAKAWSEGDNYLDWSGAEPEQGDWTNIPASGSPAIWTTNDPSKETFNILNTYGDHYWLLDVEMDCGKTLNGFFEVKGFLDGQWENDIKQARKCSGTEAVRRPFESKNHIAKCGAKNVFHFNDGACEISKFD
;
A
#
# COMPACT_ATOMS: atom_id res chain seq x y z
N MET A 1 21.30 49.01 30.76
CA MET A 1 20.13 48.34 30.17
C MET A 1 20.59 46.99 29.64
N TYR A 2 20.13 45.93 30.29
CA TYR A 2 20.32 44.53 29.87
C TYR A 2 19.36 44.17 28.72
N SER A 3 19.61 43.02 28.09
CA SER A 3 18.85 42.33 27.01
C SER A 3 19.28 42.69 25.58
N LEU A 4 19.45 41.74 24.64
CA LEU A 4 18.95 40.37 24.58
C LEU A 4 19.90 39.53 23.69
N LEU A 5 20.46 38.43 24.20
CA LEU A 5 21.01 37.37 23.35
C LEU A 5 19.82 36.62 22.74
N ILE A 6 19.65 36.68 21.42
CA ILE A 6 18.72 35.79 20.72
C ILE A 6 19.43 34.45 20.56
N LEU A 7 19.02 33.50 21.40
CA LEU A 7 19.33 32.09 21.28
C LEU A 7 18.57 31.55 20.04
N THR A 8 19.23 31.45 18.88
CA THR A 8 18.67 30.70 17.75
C THR A 8 18.77 29.21 18.08
N CYS A 9 17.66 28.67 18.59
CA CYS A 9 17.47 27.25 18.80
C CYS A 9 17.59 26.52 17.46
N GLY A 10 18.48 25.54 17.41
CA GLY A 10 18.62 24.65 16.27
C GLY A 10 17.36 23.82 16.08
N PHE A 11 16.91 23.76 14.83
CA PHE A 11 16.16 22.62 14.35
C PHE A 11 16.95 22.10 13.16
N LEU A 12 17.63 20.96 13.36
CA LEU A 12 17.92 20.08 12.24
C LEU A 12 16.57 19.80 11.58
N CYS A 13 16.42 20.25 10.33
CA CYS A 13 15.36 19.77 9.48
C CYS A 13 15.57 18.26 9.33
N VAL A 14 14.78 17.45 10.04
CA VAL A 14 14.70 16.02 9.73
C VAL A 14 14.01 15.96 8.37
N THR A 15 14.80 15.84 7.30
CA THR A 15 14.31 15.69 5.93
C THR A 15 13.82 14.25 5.72
N GLY A 16 12.84 13.83 6.50
CA GLY A 16 12.03 12.65 6.24
C GLY A 16 10.61 13.13 5.97
N SER A 17 10.01 12.72 4.85
CA SER A 17 8.56 12.84 4.74
C SER A 17 7.93 12.10 5.91
N PRO A 18 6.81 12.58 6.49
CA PRO A 18 6.12 11.80 7.49
C PRO A 18 5.70 10.44 6.91
N ASN A 19 5.88 9.38 7.69
CA ASN A 19 5.14 8.14 7.46
C ASN A 19 3.65 8.49 7.65
N LEU A 20 2.84 8.24 6.63
CA LEU A 20 1.40 8.48 6.68
C LEU A 20 0.65 7.18 6.46
N ARG A 21 -0.36 6.95 7.29
CA ARG A 21 -1.31 5.87 7.09
C ARG A 21 -1.86 5.89 5.67
N THR A 22 -1.78 4.76 4.99
CA THR A 22 -2.21 4.57 3.61
C THR A 22 -2.98 3.26 3.55
N ALA A 23 -4.19 3.31 3.00
CA ALA A 23 -5.05 2.15 2.86
C ALA A 23 -5.29 1.88 1.37
N ILE A 24 -5.18 0.63 0.95
CA ILE A 24 -5.45 0.17 -0.40
C ILE A 24 -6.50 -0.93 -0.29
N LEU A 25 -7.68 -0.68 -0.83
CA LEU A 25 -8.74 -1.66 -0.95
C LEU A 25 -8.89 -2.05 -2.41
N ILE A 26 -8.97 -3.35 -2.70
CA ILE A 26 -9.31 -3.85 -4.04
C ILE A 26 -10.46 -4.85 -3.97
N GLU A 27 -11.52 -4.60 -4.73
CA GLU A 27 -12.64 -5.54 -4.82
C GLU A 27 -12.22 -6.76 -5.63
N LYS A 28 -12.19 -7.93 -4.99
CA LYS A 28 -11.97 -9.22 -5.65
C LYS A 28 -12.68 -10.33 -4.89
N ARG A 29 -13.72 -10.89 -5.52
CA ARG A 29 -14.29 -12.15 -5.04
C ARG A 29 -13.28 -13.28 -5.21
N THR A 30 -13.02 -13.97 -4.12
CA THR A 30 -12.09 -15.10 -3.99
C THR A 30 -12.81 -16.31 -3.44
N GLU A 31 -12.26 -17.48 -3.72
CA GLU A 31 -12.63 -18.75 -3.13
C GLU A 31 -11.90 -18.95 -1.80
N PHE A 32 -12.40 -19.88 -0.98
CA PHE A 32 -11.76 -20.24 0.27
C PHE A 32 -10.31 -20.73 0.03
N GLY A 33 -9.36 -20.16 0.76
CA GLY A 33 -7.94 -20.49 0.65
C GLY A 33 -7.16 -19.64 -0.35
N GLN A 34 -7.81 -18.85 -1.20
CA GLN A 34 -7.13 -17.86 -2.03
C GLN A 34 -6.75 -16.63 -1.19
N ASN A 35 -5.54 -16.11 -1.39
CA ASN A 35 -5.01 -14.96 -0.66
C ASN A 35 -4.47 -13.92 -1.65
N LEU A 36 -4.91 -12.67 -1.49
CA LEU A 36 -4.45 -11.57 -2.31
C LEU A 36 -3.22 -10.92 -1.68
N PHE A 37 -2.20 -10.71 -2.49
CA PHE A 37 -1.03 -9.91 -2.15
C PHE A 37 -0.98 -8.68 -3.03
N PHE A 38 -0.48 -7.59 -2.49
CA PHE A 38 -0.10 -6.42 -3.28
C PHE A 38 1.39 -6.46 -3.56
N ARG A 39 1.75 -6.04 -4.76
CA ARG A 39 3.11 -5.66 -5.14
C ARG A 39 3.03 -4.29 -5.79
N GLY A 40 4.01 -3.45 -5.53
CA GLY A 40 3.90 -2.04 -5.90
C GLY A 40 5.18 -1.26 -5.66
N GLY A 41 5.03 0.06 -5.55
CA GLY A 41 6.15 0.99 -5.49
C GLY A 41 6.08 1.93 -6.68
N LEU A 42 7.22 2.41 -7.16
CA LEU A 42 7.30 3.11 -8.44
C LEU A 42 7.69 2.10 -9.52
N ASP A 43 7.04 2.14 -10.68
CA ASP A 43 7.50 1.36 -11.83
C ASP A 43 8.96 1.71 -12.15
N TYR A 44 9.78 0.73 -12.56
CA TYR A 44 11.22 0.95 -12.76
C TYR A 44 11.56 2.03 -13.81
N SER A 45 10.60 2.41 -14.66
CA SER A 45 10.75 3.53 -15.60
C SER A 45 10.55 4.92 -14.99
N ARG A 46 10.09 5.04 -13.73
CA ARG A 46 9.68 6.33 -13.13
C ARG A 46 10.81 7.21 -12.67
N LYS A 47 11.92 6.61 -12.26
CA LYS A 47 13.01 7.32 -11.59
C LYS A 47 14.32 6.64 -11.91
N GLU A 48 15.36 7.43 -12.10
CA GLU A 48 16.71 6.93 -12.32
C GLU A 48 17.18 6.09 -11.13
N GLY A 49 17.90 5.01 -11.41
CA GLY A 49 18.41 4.07 -10.41
C GLY A 49 17.39 3.01 -9.96
N CYS A 50 16.16 3.07 -10.45
CA CYS A 50 15.20 2.01 -10.24
C CYS A 50 15.53 0.77 -11.08
N ASP A 51 15.80 -0.35 -10.42
CA ASP A 51 16.15 -1.61 -11.08
C ASP A 51 15.72 -2.79 -10.20
N SER A 52 15.14 -3.82 -10.80
CA SER A 52 14.84 -5.11 -10.15
C SER A 52 16.04 -5.82 -9.54
N ALA A 53 17.25 -5.56 -10.04
CA ALA A 53 18.50 -6.17 -9.56
C ALA A 53 19.14 -5.40 -8.40
N THR A 54 18.67 -4.18 -8.08
CA THR A 54 19.19 -3.40 -6.96
C THR A 54 18.54 -3.85 -5.65
N SER A 55 19.33 -3.96 -4.59
CA SER A 55 18.82 -4.34 -3.26
C SER A 55 17.73 -3.38 -2.80
N LEU A 56 16.77 -3.88 -2.02
CA LEU A 56 15.60 -3.10 -1.60
C LEU A 56 16.00 -1.81 -0.87
N GLU A 57 17.02 -1.84 0.00
CA GLU A 57 17.44 -0.67 0.76
C GLU A 57 18.01 0.46 -0.12
N SER A 58 18.59 0.10 -1.27
CA SER A 58 19.20 1.03 -2.21
C SER A 58 18.30 1.37 -3.39
N ASN A 59 17.17 0.67 -3.55
CA ASN A 59 16.28 0.83 -4.70
C ASN A 59 15.37 2.06 -4.51
N PRO A 60 15.49 3.10 -5.36
CA PRO A 60 14.70 4.32 -5.20
C PRO A 60 13.22 4.15 -5.58
N CYS A 61 12.82 2.97 -6.09
CA CYS A 61 11.44 2.65 -6.47
C CYS A 61 10.66 1.85 -5.42
N VAL A 62 11.30 1.37 -4.35
CA VAL A 62 10.57 0.70 -3.27
C VAL A 62 10.14 1.71 -2.21
N ILE A 63 9.05 1.42 -1.53
CA ILE A 63 8.46 2.34 -0.56
C ILE A 63 8.43 1.64 0.80
N PRO A 64 9.16 2.12 1.81
CA PRO A 64 9.07 1.59 3.17
C PRO A 64 7.63 1.62 3.69
N ILE A 65 7.20 0.50 4.26
CA ILE A 65 5.88 0.31 4.85
C ILE A 65 5.99 -0.33 6.23
N GLN A 66 4.99 -0.10 7.07
CA GLN A 66 4.77 -0.84 8.31
C GLN A 66 3.29 -1.24 8.39
N HIS A 67 3.03 -2.53 8.57
CA HIS A 67 1.68 -3.08 8.58
C HIS A 67 0.85 -2.71 9.81
N ASN A 68 -0.42 -2.35 9.56
CA ASN A 68 -1.45 -2.11 10.56
C ASN A 68 -2.49 -3.24 10.55
N ILE A 69 -2.07 -4.47 10.90
CA ILE A 69 -2.96 -5.65 10.91
C ILE A 69 -3.40 -5.99 12.34
N SER A 70 -4.72 -6.11 12.54
CA SER A 70 -5.29 -6.54 13.82
C SER A 70 -5.04 -8.02 14.13
N SER A 71 -4.81 -8.35 15.39
CA SER A 71 -4.53 -9.73 15.84
C SER A 71 -5.79 -10.59 16.05
N ILE A 72 -6.71 -10.59 15.07
CA ILE A 72 -7.90 -11.48 15.07
C ILE A 72 -7.62 -12.79 14.34
N ASP A 73 -8.43 -13.81 14.57
CA ASP A 73 -8.22 -15.15 14.02
C ASP A 73 -8.27 -15.16 12.50
N ALA A 74 -9.23 -14.43 11.92
CA ALA A 74 -9.35 -14.28 10.47
C ALA A 74 -8.13 -13.67 9.76
N TYR A 75 -7.26 -12.93 10.47
CA TYR A 75 -6.10 -12.25 9.87
C TYR A 75 -4.76 -12.91 10.20
N LYS A 76 -4.73 -14.05 10.89
CA LYS A 76 -3.49 -14.73 11.31
C LYS A 76 -2.53 -15.01 10.15
N ALA A 77 -3.05 -15.43 9.00
CA ALA A 77 -2.22 -15.72 7.83
C ALA A 77 -1.56 -14.45 7.28
N ALA A 78 -2.35 -13.39 7.04
CA ALA A 78 -1.83 -12.09 6.61
C ALA A 78 -0.82 -11.51 7.61
N LYS A 79 -1.10 -11.64 8.92
CA LYS A 79 -0.18 -11.20 9.96
C LYS A 79 1.15 -11.98 9.90
N ALA A 80 1.12 -13.29 9.74
CA ALA A 80 2.35 -14.09 9.63
C ALA A 80 3.16 -13.72 8.38
N TRP A 81 2.50 -13.56 7.23
CA TRP A 81 3.17 -13.09 6.00
C TRP A 81 3.67 -11.64 6.10
N SER A 82 3.12 -10.80 6.97
CA SER A 82 3.57 -9.42 7.13
C SER A 82 4.85 -9.28 7.96
N GLU A 83 5.25 -10.33 8.69
CA GLU A 83 6.49 -10.31 9.47
C GLU A 83 7.68 -10.23 8.52
N GLY A 84 8.49 -9.17 8.62
CA GLY A 84 9.62 -8.96 7.70
C GLY A 84 9.24 -8.39 6.32
N ASP A 85 7.98 -7.99 6.10
CA ASP A 85 7.56 -7.21 4.92
C ASP A 85 7.73 -5.71 5.21
N ASN A 86 8.83 -5.13 4.75
CA ASN A 86 9.27 -3.77 5.09
C ASN A 86 9.07 -2.75 3.97
N TYR A 87 8.80 -3.21 2.75
CA TYR A 87 8.72 -2.41 1.54
C TYR A 87 7.53 -2.85 0.69
N LEU A 88 6.82 -1.86 0.14
CA LEU A 88 5.99 -2.11 -1.03
C LEU A 88 6.92 -2.10 -2.26
N ASP A 89 7.14 -3.28 -2.85
CA ASP A 89 8.00 -3.49 -4.02
C ASP A 89 7.37 -4.43 -5.09
N TRP A 90 8.02 -4.53 -6.25
CA TRP A 90 7.57 -5.35 -7.40
C TRP A 90 8.13 -6.78 -7.40
N SER A 91 9.17 -7.05 -6.60
CA SER A 91 9.93 -8.30 -6.56
C SER A 91 9.21 -9.43 -5.83
N GLY A 92 8.24 -9.11 -4.97
CA GLY A 92 7.40 -10.10 -4.28
C GLY A 92 7.81 -10.26 -2.83
N ALA A 93 8.06 -11.50 -2.39
CA ALA A 93 8.40 -11.72 -1.00
C ALA A 93 9.82 -11.23 -0.68
N GLU A 94 9.99 -10.54 0.43
CA GLU A 94 11.30 -10.08 0.90
C GLU A 94 12.14 -11.23 1.49
N PRO A 95 13.48 -11.08 1.52
CA PRO A 95 14.32 -11.97 2.31
C PRO A 95 13.84 -12.01 3.77
N GLU A 96 13.66 -13.23 4.28
CA GLU A 96 13.19 -13.47 5.66
C GLU A 96 11.76 -12.99 5.96
N GLN A 97 10.98 -12.62 4.94
CA GLN A 97 9.54 -12.42 5.11
C GLN A 97 8.88 -13.71 5.57
N GLY A 98 7.96 -13.58 6.52
CA GLY A 98 7.29 -14.68 7.19
C GLY A 98 6.48 -15.56 6.25
N ASP A 99 6.21 -16.78 6.72
CA ASP A 99 5.35 -17.74 6.06
C ASP A 99 4.12 -18.06 6.91
N TRP A 100 3.10 -18.64 6.28
CA TRP A 100 1.95 -19.20 6.98
C TRP A 100 1.80 -20.66 6.61
N THR A 101 1.89 -21.55 7.59
CA THR A 101 1.76 -23.00 7.37
C THR A 101 2.73 -23.55 6.32
N ASN A 102 3.95 -23.03 6.26
CA ASN A 102 4.97 -23.33 5.24
C ASN A 102 4.63 -22.85 3.82
N ILE A 103 3.66 -21.94 3.69
CA ILE A 103 3.36 -21.27 2.42
C ILE A 103 4.02 -19.89 2.48
N PRO A 104 5.03 -19.61 1.65
CA PRO A 104 5.70 -18.31 1.64
C PRO A 104 4.75 -17.21 1.17
N ALA A 105 5.02 -15.97 1.60
CA ALA A 105 4.33 -14.81 1.08
C ALA A 105 4.59 -14.65 -0.44
N SER A 106 3.76 -13.84 -1.10
CA SER A 106 3.94 -13.48 -2.51
C SER A 106 4.00 -11.97 -2.71
N GLY A 107 4.37 -11.19 -1.70
CA GLY A 107 4.34 -9.73 -1.66
C GLY A 107 3.74 -9.26 -0.34
N SER A 108 3.24 -8.03 -0.31
CA SER A 108 2.58 -7.48 0.87
C SER A 108 1.18 -8.07 1.05
N PRO A 109 0.88 -8.76 2.16
CA PRO A 109 -0.38 -9.47 2.32
C PRO A 109 -1.56 -8.52 2.50
N ALA A 110 -2.67 -8.78 1.80
CA ALA A 110 -3.93 -8.11 2.04
C ALA A 110 -4.83 -8.95 2.97
N ILE A 111 -5.66 -8.29 3.76
CA ILE A 111 -6.70 -8.93 4.58
C ILE A 111 -8.05 -8.86 3.87
N TRP A 112 -8.80 -9.96 3.87
CA TRP A 112 -10.17 -9.97 3.37
C TRP A 112 -11.10 -9.26 4.36
N THR A 113 -11.88 -8.30 3.90
CA THR A 113 -12.75 -7.48 4.76
C THR A 113 -14.18 -7.39 4.25
N THR A 114 -15.09 -7.05 5.17
CA THR A 114 -16.49 -6.68 4.90
C THR A 114 -16.88 -5.42 5.66
N ASN A 115 -17.98 -4.79 5.27
CA ASN A 115 -18.62 -3.68 5.98
C ASN A 115 -19.76 -4.12 6.92
N ASP A 116 -20.02 -5.43 7.05
CA ASP A 116 -21.02 -5.98 7.98
C ASP A 116 -20.46 -6.09 9.41
N PRO A 117 -20.92 -5.27 10.38
CA PRO A 117 -20.39 -5.24 11.74
C PRO A 117 -20.66 -6.51 12.55
N SER A 118 -21.47 -7.45 12.03
CA SER A 118 -21.70 -8.75 12.66
C SER A 118 -20.63 -9.79 12.33
N LYS A 119 -19.75 -9.50 11.36
CA LYS A 119 -18.71 -10.42 10.88
C LYS A 119 -17.38 -10.16 11.57
N GLU A 120 -16.61 -11.23 11.79
CA GLU A 120 -15.26 -11.13 12.36
C GLU A 120 -14.33 -10.27 11.49
N THR A 121 -14.46 -10.37 10.17
CA THR A 121 -13.69 -9.60 9.18
C THR A 121 -14.26 -8.21 8.89
N PHE A 122 -15.15 -7.71 9.75
CA PHE A 122 -15.57 -6.32 9.70
C PHE A 122 -14.35 -5.40 9.80
N ASN A 123 -14.24 -4.44 8.89
CA ASN A 123 -13.21 -3.41 8.96
C ASN A 123 -13.82 -2.05 8.65
N ILE A 124 -13.59 -1.08 9.54
CA ILE A 124 -14.18 0.26 9.43
C ILE A 124 -13.71 1.04 8.18
N LEU A 125 -12.57 0.67 7.59
CA LEU A 125 -12.10 1.27 6.34
C LEU A 125 -12.90 0.79 5.12
N ASN A 126 -13.50 -0.40 5.21
CA ASN A 126 -14.36 -0.95 4.18
C ASN A 126 -15.81 -0.49 4.38
N THR A 127 -16.27 0.35 3.48
CA THR A 127 -17.66 0.84 3.43
C THR A 127 -18.43 0.30 2.21
N TYR A 128 -17.85 -0.64 1.47
CA TYR A 128 -18.26 -0.97 0.10
C TYR A 128 -18.95 -2.33 -0.04
N GLY A 129 -18.85 -3.19 0.97
CA GLY A 129 -19.48 -4.52 0.97
C GLY A 129 -18.49 -5.62 1.30
N ASP A 130 -18.84 -6.85 0.95
CA ASP A 130 -17.94 -8.01 1.02
C ASP A 130 -16.84 -7.95 -0.06
N HIS A 131 -15.84 -8.82 0.07
CA HIS A 131 -14.83 -9.09 -0.96
C HIS A 131 -13.85 -7.96 -1.26
N TYR A 132 -13.65 -7.03 -0.33
CA TYR A 132 -12.57 -6.05 -0.42
C TYR A 132 -11.34 -6.54 0.34
N TRP A 133 -10.25 -6.68 -0.40
CA TRP A 133 -8.93 -6.99 0.14
C TRP A 133 -8.21 -5.70 0.49
N LEU A 134 -7.83 -5.56 1.76
CA LEU A 134 -7.25 -4.34 2.33
C LEU A 134 -5.78 -4.55 2.69
N LEU A 135 -4.94 -3.61 2.25
CA LEU A 135 -3.62 -3.33 2.82
C LEU A 135 -3.71 -2.01 3.58
N ASP A 136 -3.45 -2.03 4.88
CA ASP A 136 -3.42 -0.85 5.75
C ASP A 136 -2.02 -0.73 6.36
N VAL A 137 -1.31 0.33 6.03
CA VAL A 137 0.11 0.51 6.38
C VAL A 137 0.43 1.95 6.76
N GLU A 138 1.43 2.15 7.59
CA GLU A 138 2.17 3.42 7.64
C GLU A 138 3.19 3.42 6.50
N MET A 139 3.15 4.42 5.61
CA MET A 139 3.95 4.45 4.39
C MET A 139 4.85 5.70 4.34
N ASP A 140 6.13 5.53 3.99
CA ASP A 140 7.03 6.67 3.76
C ASP A 140 6.67 7.39 2.45
N CYS A 141 5.81 8.40 2.56
CA CYS A 141 5.37 9.16 1.40
C CYS A 141 6.51 9.94 0.70
N GLY A 142 7.69 10.07 1.30
CA GLY A 142 8.85 10.73 0.72
C GLY A 142 9.52 9.90 -0.37
N LYS A 143 9.22 8.60 -0.41
CA LYS A 143 9.67 7.66 -1.44
C LYS A 143 8.69 7.55 -2.61
N THR A 144 7.56 8.23 -2.55
CA THR A 144 6.57 8.28 -3.64
C THR A 144 6.95 9.34 -4.70
N LEU A 145 6.28 9.30 -5.85
CA LEU A 145 6.41 10.32 -6.90
C LEU A 145 5.26 11.32 -6.79
N ASN A 146 5.54 12.51 -6.25
CA ASN A 146 4.54 13.56 -6.00
C ASN A 146 3.36 13.10 -5.12
N GLY A 147 3.61 12.22 -4.15
CA GLY A 147 2.58 11.64 -3.29
C GLY A 147 1.88 10.41 -3.88
N PHE A 148 2.26 9.97 -5.08
CA PHE A 148 1.63 8.84 -5.78
C PHE A 148 2.61 7.68 -6.00
N PHE A 149 2.04 6.48 -6.01
CA PHE A 149 2.76 5.24 -6.27
C PHE A 149 1.86 4.28 -7.07
N GLU A 150 2.44 3.18 -7.53
CA GLU A 150 1.80 2.17 -8.34
C GLU A 150 1.63 0.88 -7.54
N VAL A 151 0.53 0.16 -7.75
CA VAL A 151 0.24 -1.11 -7.09
C VAL A 151 -0.55 -2.03 -8.01
N LYS A 152 -0.39 -3.33 -7.81
CA LYS A 152 -1.14 -4.37 -8.51
C LYS A 152 -1.38 -5.56 -7.59
N GLY A 153 -2.56 -6.14 -7.70
CA GLY A 153 -2.94 -7.38 -7.06
C GLY A 153 -2.23 -8.57 -7.68
N PHE A 154 -1.87 -9.51 -6.82
CA PHE A 154 -1.26 -10.78 -7.13
C PHE A 154 -2.03 -11.88 -6.39
N LEU A 155 -2.62 -12.80 -7.14
CA LEU A 155 -3.49 -13.86 -6.65
C LEU A 155 -3.11 -15.17 -7.33
N ASP A 156 -2.86 -16.22 -6.56
CA ASP A 156 -2.54 -17.56 -7.05
C ASP A 156 -1.41 -17.60 -8.11
N GLY A 157 -0.34 -16.85 -7.88
CA GLY A 157 0.80 -16.81 -8.79
C GLY A 157 0.58 -15.97 -10.05
N GLN A 158 -0.57 -15.28 -10.16
CA GLN A 158 -0.93 -14.47 -11.31
C GLN A 158 -1.13 -13.00 -10.92
N TRP A 159 -0.66 -12.11 -11.79
CA TRP A 159 -0.96 -10.69 -11.72
C TRP A 159 -2.37 -10.41 -12.20
N GLU A 160 -2.92 -9.28 -11.77
CA GLU A 160 -4.00 -8.63 -12.51
C GLU A 160 -3.63 -8.39 -13.98
N ASN A 161 -4.65 -8.15 -14.80
CA ASN A 161 -4.47 -7.63 -16.14
C ASN A 161 -3.92 -6.20 -16.11
N ASP A 162 -3.33 -5.77 -17.21
CA ASP A 162 -2.98 -4.37 -17.39
C ASP A 162 -4.27 -3.53 -17.52
N ILE A 163 -4.35 -2.46 -16.73
CA ILE A 163 -5.53 -1.58 -16.67
C ILE A 163 -5.21 -0.20 -17.25
N LYS A 164 -6.27 0.54 -17.60
CA LYS A 164 -6.18 1.97 -17.91
C LYS A 164 -6.97 2.70 -16.83
N GLN A 165 -6.29 3.16 -15.78
CA GLN A 165 -6.95 3.83 -14.67
C GLN A 165 -7.75 5.04 -15.19
N ALA A 166 -8.79 5.48 -14.47
CA ALA A 166 -9.51 6.71 -14.76
C ALA A 166 -8.60 7.95 -14.59
N ARG A 167 -8.81 9.00 -15.41
CA ARG A 167 -7.95 10.20 -15.39
C ARG A 167 -8.03 10.96 -14.08
N LYS A 168 -9.19 10.88 -13.44
CA LYS A 168 -9.50 11.46 -12.14
C LYS A 168 -10.28 10.41 -11.38
N CYS A 169 -9.81 10.05 -10.20
CA CYS A 169 -10.56 9.16 -9.30
C CYS A 169 -11.74 9.92 -8.67
N SER A 170 -12.77 9.20 -8.24
CA SER A 170 -13.82 9.74 -7.36
C SER A 170 -13.27 9.95 -5.93
N GLY A 171 -14.14 10.38 -5.01
CA GLY A 171 -13.82 10.50 -3.59
C GLY A 171 -13.55 11.91 -3.11
N THR A 172 -13.28 12.07 -1.81
CA THR A 172 -13.05 13.39 -1.19
C THR A 172 -11.69 13.98 -1.55
N GLU A 173 -10.76 13.14 -2.01
CA GLU A 173 -9.43 13.48 -2.53
C GLU A 173 -9.36 13.21 -4.04
N ALA A 174 -10.45 13.49 -4.76
CA ALA A 174 -10.56 13.32 -6.20
C ALA A 174 -9.51 14.13 -6.98
N VAL A 175 -8.33 13.54 -7.15
CA VAL A 175 -7.16 14.13 -7.81
C VAL A 175 -6.94 13.45 -9.15
N ARG A 176 -6.35 14.19 -10.10
CA ARG A 176 -5.94 13.65 -11.39
C ARG A 176 -4.63 12.90 -11.24
N ARG A 177 -4.54 11.70 -11.83
CA ARG A 177 -3.29 10.93 -11.81
C ARG A 177 -2.13 11.77 -12.36
N PRO A 178 -0.94 11.74 -11.75
CA PRO A 178 0.21 12.51 -12.22
C PRO A 178 0.86 11.93 -13.48
N PHE A 179 0.64 10.64 -13.78
CA PHE A 179 1.22 9.93 -14.91
C PHE A 179 0.30 8.80 -15.39
N GLU A 180 0.56 8.26 -16.58
CA GLU A 180 -0.10 7.04 -17.08
C GLU A 180 0.59 5.79 -16.54
N SER A 181 -0.18 4.78 -16.16
CA SER A 181 0.31 3.46 -15.75
C SER A 181 -0.61 2.37 -16.26
N LYS A 182 -0.05 1.16 -16.42
CA LYS A 182 -0.78 -0.09 -16.63
C LYS A 182 -1.19 -0.77 -15.31
N ASN A 183 -0.74 -0.20 -14.19
CA ASN A 183 -1.04 -0.61 -12.82
C ASN A 183 -2.01 0.39 -12.18
N HIS A 184 -2.56 0.07 -11.00
CA HIS A 184 -3.30 1.05 -10.21
C HIS A 184 -2.35 2.13 -9.69
N ILE A 185 -2.78 3.39 -9.74
CA ILE A 185 -2.06 4.54 -9.20
C ILE A 185 -2.77 4.98 -7.92
N ALA A 186 -2.12 4.76 -6.79
CA ALA A 186 -2.58 5.11 -5.46
C ALA A 186 -1.90 6.38 -4.96
N LYS A 187 -2.55 7.03 -3.98
CA LYS A 187 -2.06 8.22 -3.28
C LYS A 187 -1.67 7.83 -1.86
N CYS A 188 -0.46 8.20 -1.45
CA CYS A 188 0.02 8.02 -0.09
C CYS A 188 -0.70 8.96 0.88
N GLY A 189 -0.92 8.52 2.11
CA GLY A 189 -1.67 9.26 3.12
C GLY A 189 -3.18 9.28 2.90
N ALA A 190 -3.72 8.36 2.08
CA ALA A 190 -5.12 8.31 1.71
C ALA A 190 -5.69 6.88 1.70
N LYS A 191 -7.02 6.79 1.67
CA LYS A 191 -7.76 5.56 1.35
C LYS A 191 -7.95 5.47 -0.16
N ASN A 192 -7.38 4.45 -0.77
CA ASN A 192 -7.43 4.17 -2.20
C ASN A 192 -8.28 2.93 -2.43
N VAL A 193 -9.26 3.03 -3.32
CA VAL A 193 -10.18 1.93 -3.61
C VAL A 193 -10.20 1.64 -5.09
N PHE A 194 -10.00 0.37 -5.42
CA PHE A 194 -9.88 -0.16 -6.76
C PHE A 194 -10.78 -1.39 -6.95
N HIS A 195 -10.91 -1.82 -8.20
CA HIS A 195 -11.62 -3.04 -8.57
C HIS A 195 -10.69 -3.90 -9.42
N PHE A 196 -10.66 -5.20 -9.13
CA PHE A 196 -9.66 -6.09 -9.73
C PHE A 196 -9.83 -6.16 -11.26
N ASN A 197 -8.74 -5.95 -12.01
CA ASN A 197 -8.73 -5.84 -13.48
C ASN A 197 -9.52 -4.65 -14.07
N ASP A 198 -9.84 -3.61 -13.30
CA ASP A 198 -10.61 -2.46 -13.78
C ASP A 198 -9.91 -1.11 -13.52
N GLY A 199 -10.20 -0.12 -14.37
CA GLY A 199 -9.59 1.21 -14.28
C GLY A 199 -10.27 2.18 -13.31
N ALA A 200 -11.43 1.83 -12.73
CA ALA A 200 -12.13 2.67 -11.78
C ALA A 200 -11.32 2.82 -10.47
N CYS A 201 -11.39 4.02 -9.90
CA CYS A 201 -10.70 4.33 -8.66
C CYS A 201 -11.45 5.39 -7.85
N GLU A 202 -11.37 5.25 -6.53
CA GLU A 202 -11.79 6.26 -5.55
C GLU A 202 -10.60 6.56 -4.62
N ILE A 203 -10.37 7.84 -4.35
CA ILE A 203 -9.37 8.30 -3.38
C ILE A 203 -10.03 9.26 -2.41
N SER A 204 -9.96 8.93 -1.12
CA SER A 204 -10.61 9.68 -0.05
C SER A 204 -9.65 9.85 1.15
N LYS A 205 -9.90 10.87 1.97
CA LYS A 205 -9.23 11.00 3.28
C LYS A 205 -9.61 9.85 4.21
N PHE A 206 -8.81 9.67 5.26
CA PHE A 206 -9.29 8.97 6.46
C PHE A 206 -10.24 9.90 7.20
N ASP A 207 -11.43 9.42 7.50
CA ASP A 207 -12.44 10.11 8.32
C ASP A 207 -12.16 9.93 9.82
#